data_AF-A0A353N425-F1
#
_entry.id   AF-A0A353N425-F1
#
_cell.length_a   1.000
_cell.length_b   1.000
_cell.length_c   1.000
_cell.angle_alpha   90.00
_cell.angle_beta   90.00
_cell.angle_gamma   90.00
#
_symmetry.space_group_name_H-M   'P 1'
#
loop_
_entity.id
_entity.type
_entity.pdbx_description
1 polymer ?
#
loop_
_entity_poly.entity_id
_entity_poly.type
_entity_poly.pdbx_seq_one_letter_code
_entity_poly.pdbx_strand_id
1 'polypeptide(L)'
;MLKNKKTFIFIVLALALTSVLVFVFLKRMTTPRYQYAYIDVQQLVQAYNQTEEFQELYQKINEEFNSFNHALQEEADRQVETIKKEKENRKKGKNASEQRKIEEEYGEKLRKLYQERQAETEKKQNEFYAQLDQAIFSKINEVTT
;
A
#
# COMPACT_ATOMS: atom_id res chain seq x y z
N MET A 1 -19.08 -64.28 50.43
CA MET A 1 -19.30 -63.09 49.56
C MET A 1 -17.97 -62.54 48.95
N LEU A 2 -17.07 -63.40 48.43
CA LEU A 2 -15.74 -62.98 47.90
C LEU A 2 -15.53 -63.19 46.39
N LYS A 3 -16.42 -63.94 45.71
CA LYS A 3 -16.24 -64.30 44.29
C LYS A 3 -16.38 -63.10 43.35
N ASN A 4 -17.21 -62.12 43.68
CA ASN A 4 -17.53 -60.98 42.81
C ASN A 4 -16.51 -59.82 42.89
N LYS A 5 -15.71 -59.73 43.97
CA LYS A 5 -14.68 -58.68 44.11
C LYS A 5 -13.52 -58.89 43.14
N LYS A 6 -13.08 -60.15 42.95
CA LYS A 6 -11.97 -60.47 42.03
C LYS A 6 -12.37 -60.20 40.58
N THR A 7 -13.58 -60.59 40.17
CA THR A 7 -14.11 -60.30 38.84
C THR A 7 -14.28 -58.81 38.60
N PHE A 8 -14.75 -58.05 39.60
CA PHE A 8 -14.85 -56.59 39.51
C PHE A 8 -13.47 -55.92 39.33
N ILE A 9 -12.46 -56.36 40.08
CA ILE A 9 -11.08 -55.86 39.92
C ILE A 9 -10.55 -56.16 38.51
N PHE A 10 -10.77 -57.37 37.99
CA PHE A 10 -10.35 -57.74 36.63
C PHE A 10 -11.02 -56.88 35.54
N ILE A 11 -12.32 -56.57 35.69
CA ILE A 11 -13.05 -55.71 34.75
C ILE A 11 -12.49 -54.28 34.78
N VAL A 12 -12.24 -53.72 35.96
CA VAL A 12 -11.66 -52.38 36.10
C VAL A 12 -10.24 -52.31 35.52
N LEU A 13 -9.44 -53.35 35.74
CA LEU A 13 -8.08 -53.43 35.20
C LEU A 13 -8.07 -53.52 33.67
N ALA A 14 -8.98 -54.31 33.10
CA ALA A 14 -9.14 -54.44 31.65
C ALA A 14 -9.57 -53.10 31.02
N LEU A 15 -10.52 -52.39 31.63
CA LEU A 15 -10.94 -51.06 31.19
C LEU A 15 -9.79 -50.04 31.24
N ALA A 16 -9.02 -50.02 32.33
CA ALA A 16 -7.85 -49.15 32.45
C ALA A 16 -6.81 -49.43 31.36
N LEU A 17 -6.50 -50.70 31.09
CA LEU A 17 -5.58 -51.12 30.03
C LEU A 17 -6.08 -50.70 28.64
N THR A 18 -7.37 -50.88 28.35
CA THR A 18 -7.94 -50.45 27.06
C THR A 18 -7.89 -48.93 26.89
N SER A 19 -8.13 -48.15 27.95
CA SER A 19 -8.03 -46.69 27.93
C SER A 19 -6.61 -46.21 27.63
N VAL A 20 -5.60 -46.83 28.26
CA VAL A 20 -4.18 -46.52 28.00
C VAL A 20 -3.80 -46.89 26.56
N LEU A 21 -4.24 -48.04 26.06
CA LEU A 21 -3.98 -48.45 24.68
C LEU A 21 -4.61 -47.49 23.66
N VAL A 22 -5.85 -47.07 23.88
CA VAL A 22 -6.54 -46.08 23.03
C VAL A 22 -5.83 -44.73 23.08
N PHE A 23 -5.38 -44.29 24.26
CA PHE A 23 -4.64 -43.03 24.41
C PHE A 23 -3.29 -43.05 23.68
N VAL A 24 -2.53 -44.15 23.80
CA VAL A 24 -1.26 -44.33 23.07
C VAL A 24 -1.50 -44.38 21.56
N PHE A 25 -2.55 -45.06 21.12
CA PHE A 25 -2.90 -45.16 19.70
C PHE A 25 -3.35 -43.81 19.11
N LEU A 26 -4.18 -43.05 19.82
CA LEU A 26 -4.57 -41.69 19.45
C LEU A 26 -3.36 -40.76 19.37
N LYS A 27 -2.47 -40.78 20.37
CA LYS A 27 -1.22 -40.00 20.34
C LYS A 27 -0.33 -40.34 19.15
N ARG A 28 -0.34 -41.60 18.71
CA ARG A 28 0.46 -42.05 17.55
C ARG A 28 -0.17 -41.66 16.21
N MET A 29 -1.49 -41.48 16.14
CA MET A 29 -2.19 -40.96 14.96
C MET A 29 -2.17 -39.44 14.86
N THR A 30 -1.99 -38.71 15.97
CA THR A 30 -1.80 -37.26 15.96
C THR A 30 -0.35 -36.91 15.60
N THR A 31 0.12 -37.34 14.43
CA THR A 31 1.19 -36.60 13.74
C THR A 31 0.72 -35.16 13.58
N PRO A 32 1.53 -34.14 13.95
CA PRO A 32 1.15 -32.75 13.73
C PRO A 32 0.98 -32.56 12.22
N ARG A 33 -0.27 -32.52 11.76
CA ARG A 33 -0.58 -32.01 10.43
C ARG A 33 -0.38 -30.52 10.55
N TYR A 34 0.80 -30.04 10.16
CA TYR A 34 1.01 -28.62 9.90
C TYR A 34 -0.05 -28.20 8.88
N GLN A 35 -1.08 -27.51 9.34
CA GLN A 35 -2.08 -26.88 8.48
C GLN A 35 -1.40 -25.69 7.82
N TYR A 36 -0.71 -25.93 6.71
CA TYR A 36 -0.35 -24.86 5.80
C TYR A 36 -1.65 -24.45 5.10
N ALA A 37 -2.28 -23.38 5.60
CA ALA A 37 -3.34 -22.72 4.87
C ALA A 37 -2.69 -21.86 3.78
N TYR A 38 -2.91 -22.23 2.52
CA TYR A 38 -2.53 -21.39 1.40
C TYR A 38 -3.46 -20.18 1.38
N ILE A 39 -2.93 -19.01 1.69
CA ILE A 39 -3.64 -17.74 1.53
C ILE A 39 -3.41 -17.29 0.08
N ASP A 40 -4.50 -17.19 -0.69
CA ASP A 40 -4.46 -16.55 -2.00
C ASP A 40 -4.31 -15.04 -1.81
N VAL A 41 -3.08 -14.55 -1.95
CA VAL A 41 -2.74 -13.14 -1.77
C VAL A 41 -3.52 -12.26 -2.75
N GLN A 42 -3.85 -12.74 -3.96
CA GLN A 42 -4.60 -11.93 -4.92
C GLN A 42 -6.04 -11.72 -4.47
N GLN A 43 -6.70 -12.75 -3.95
CA GLN A 43 -8.03 -12.62 -3.37
C GLN A 43 -8.03 -11.72 -2.13
N LEU A 44 -6.97 -11.78 -1.30
CA LEU A 44 -6.83 -10.91 -0.13
C LEU A 44 -6.72 -9.44 -0.54
N VAL A 45 -5.88 -9.13 -1.54
CA VAL A 45 -5.73 -7.77 -2.09
C VAL A 45 -7.07 -7.29 -2.68
N GLN A 46 -7.74 -8.15 -3.46
CA GLN A 46 -9.02 -7.79 -4.06
C GLN A 46 -10.10 -7.50 -3.00
N ALA A 47 -10.15 -8.30 -1.93
CA ALA A 47 -11.06 -8.08 -0.82
C ALA A 47 -10.72 -6.80 -0.05
N TYR A 48 -9.43 -6.54 0.22
CA TYR A 48 -8.99 -5.33 0.92
C TYR A 48 -9.34 -4.07 0.13
N ASN A 49 -9.14 -4.08 -1.20
CA ASN A 49 -9.49 -2.94 -2.06
C ASN A 49 -11.00 -2.58 -2.02
N GLN A 50 -11.86 -3.51 -1.59
CA GLN A 50 -13.30 -3.28 -1.41
C GLN A 50 -13.70 -2.83 0.00
N THR A 51 -12.76 -2.79 0.95
CA THR A 51 -13.03 -2.36 2.32
C THR A 51 -13.23 -0.85 2.41
N GLU A 52 -14.06 -0.43 3.36
CA GLU A 52 -14.25 1.00 3.68
C GLU A 52 -12.92 1.65 4.07
N GLU A 53 -12.08 0.96 4.85
CA GLU A 53 -10.73 1.40 5.24
C GLU A 53 -9.87 1.79 4.02
N PHE A 54 -9.81 0.92 3.01
CA PHE A 54 -9.04 1.22 1.80
C PHE A 54 -9.67 2.35 0.98
N GLN A 55 -11.00 2.41 0.91
CA GLN A 55 -11.70 3.48 0.19
C GLN A 55 -11.48 4.84 0.86
N GLU A 56 -11.51 4.92 2.19
CA GLU A 56 -11.20 6.13 2.95
C GLU A 56 -9.74 6.56 2.73
N LEU A 57 -8.80 5.62 2.77
CA LEU A 57 -7.38 5.90 2.48
C LEU A 57 -7.20 6.43 1.05
N TYR A 58 -7.80 5.75 0.07
CA TYR A 58 -7.74 6.16 -1.33
C TYR A 58 -8.31 7.56 -1.53
N GLN A 59 -9.50 7.84 -0.96
CA GLN A 59 -10.13 9.16 -1.04
C GLN A 59 -9.24 10.24 -0.44
N LYS A 60 -8.71 10.01 0.77
CA LYS A 60 -7.84 10.96 1.45
C LYS A 60 -6.60 11.29 0.63
N ILE A 61 -5.89 10.29 0.11
CA ILE A 61 -4.66 10.57 -0.65
C ILE A 61 -5.01 11.20 -2.02
N ASN A 62 -6.12 10.82 -2.63
CA ASN A 62 -6.59 11.44 -3.87
C ASN A 62 -6.94 12.93 -3.65
N GLU A 63 -7.58 13.27 -2.53
CA GLU A 63 -7.84 14.67 -2.13
C GLU A 63 -6.53 15.44 -1.93
N GLU A 64 -5.55 14.84 -1.23
CA GLU A 64 -4.23 15.43 -1.05
C GLU A 64 -3.51 15.66 -2.40
N PHE A 65 -3.55 14.69 -3.29
CA PHE A 65 -2.96 14.78 -4.63
C PHE A 65 -3.63 15.87 -5.47
N ASN A 66 -4.96 15.98 -5.44
CA ASN A 66 -5.69 17.02 -6.15
C ASN A 66 -5.40 18.40 -5.58
N SER A 67 -5.36 18.54 -4.25
CA SER A 67 -4.99 19.78 -3.58
C SER A 67 -3.56 20.21 -3.94
N PHE A 68 -2.61 19.26 -3.94
CA PHE A 68 -1.24 19.49 -4.37
C PHE A 68 -1.17 19.99 -5.82
N ASN A 69 -1.83 19.32 -6.76
CA ASN A 69 -1.81 19.73 -8.17
C ASN A 69 -2.45 21.11 -8.38
N HIS A 70 -3.52 21.42 -7.66
CA HIS A 70 -4.13 22.75 -7.72
C HIS A 70 -3.16 23.84 -7.24
N ALA A 71 -2.53 23.63 -6.08
CA ALA A 71 -1.55 24.58 -5.54
C ALA A 71 -0.34 24.74 -6.48
N LEU A 72 0.13 23.63 -7.06
CA LEU A 72 1.23 23.61 -8.00
C LEU A 72 0.91 24.37 -9.28
N GLN A 73 -0.31 24.22 -9.81
CA GLN A 73 -0.79 24.93 -10.98
C GLN A 73 -0.89 26.44 -10.71
N GLU A 74 -1.49 26.83 -9.59
CA GLU A 74 -1.62 28.24 -9.21
C GLU A 74 -0.24 28.91 -9.08
N GLU A 75 0.73 28.20 -8.51
CA GLU A 75 2.10 28.67 -8.41
C GLU A 75 2.79 28.77 -9.78
N ALA A 76 2.58 27.79 -10.66
CA ALA A 76 3.07 27.85 -12.03
C ALA A 76 2.50 29.05 -12.79
N ASP A 77 1.20 29.33 -12.66
CA ASP A 77 0.54 30.46 -13.32
C ASP A 77 1.12 31.81 -12.84
N ARG A 78 1.37 31.95 -11.53
CA ARG A 78 2.05 33.13 -10.96
C ARG A 78 3.46 33.32 -11.54
N GLN A 79 4.22 32.24 -11.65
CA GLN A 79 5.58 32.28 -12.18
C GLN A 79 5.58 32.60 -13.69
N VAL A 80 4.65 32.02 -14.46
CA VAL A 80 4.48 32.33 -15.89
C VAL A 80 4.20 33.82 -16.08
N GLU A 81 3.28 34.40 -15.31
CA GLU A 81 2.98 35.83 -15.41
C GLU A 81 4.17 36.72 -15.03
N THR A 82 4.96 36.30 -14.04
CA THR A 82 6.19 36.98 -13.65
C THR A 82 7.22 36.94 -14.79
N ILE A 83 7.46 35.76 -15.36
CA ILE A 83 8.37 35.53 -16.49
C ILE A 83 7.94 36.38 -17.70
N LYS A 84 6.64 36.43 -18.02
CA LYS A 84 6.12 37.27 -19.12
C LYS A 84 6.39 38.75 -18.88
N LYS A 85 6.10 39.27 -17.67
CA LYS A 85 6.32 40.69 -17.33
C LYS A 85 7.80 41.06 -17.43
N GLU A 86 8.68 40.20 -16.92
CA GLU A 86 10.13 40.40 -17.04
C GLU A 86 10.59 40.40 -18.50
N LYS A 87 10.09 39.46 -19.32
CA LYS A 87 10.39 39.38 -20.75
C LYS A 87 10.08 40.69 -21.45
N GLU A 88 8.84 41.18 -21.29
CA GLU A 88 8.39 42.41 -21.94
C GLU A 88 9.16 43.64 -21.46
N ASN A 89 9.52 43.70 -20.17
CA ASN A 89 10.37 44.77 -19.65
C ASN A 89 11.79 44.72 -20.24
N ARG A 90 12.39 43.53 -20.39
CA ARG A 90 13.73 43.40 -21.00
C ARG A 90 13.73 43.70 -22.51
N LYS A 91 12.61 43.51 -23.21
CA LYS A 91 12.48 43.83 -24.64
C LYS A 91 12.40 45.33 -24.93
N LYS A 92 12.00 46.16 -23.96
CA LYS A 92 11.87 47.62 -24.14
C LYS A 92 13.19 48.26 -24.55
N GLY A 93 13.15 49.04 -25.64
CA GLY A 93 14.33 49.75 -26.16
C GLY A 93 15.39 48.86 -26.82
N LYS A 94 15.10 47.56 -27.02
CA LYS A 94 16.01 46.61 -27.67
C LYS A 94 15.77 46.51 -29.16
N ASN A 95 16.85 46.26 -29.92
CA ASN A 95 16.74 46.02 -31.36
C ASN A 95 16.19 44.61 -31.65
N ALA A 96 15.80 44.35 -32.90
CA ALA A 96 15.18 43.08 -33.30
C ALA A 96 16.05 41.84 -33.00
N SER A 97 17.39 41.94 -33.11
CA SER A 97 18.28 40.82 -32.81
C SER A 97 18.34 40.53 -31.31
N GLU A 98 18.39 41.56 -30.48
CA GLU A 98 18.36 41.42 -29.02
C GLU A 98 17.01 40.89 -28.53
N GLN A 99 15.90 41.38 -29.11
CA GLN A 99 14.56 40.90 -28.78
C GLN A 99 14.39 39.41 -29.09
N ARG A 100 14.94 38.90 -30.20
CA ARG A 100 14.91 37.46 -30.52
C ARG A 100 15.66 36.63 -29.49
N LYS A 101 16.85 37.07 -29.07
CA LYS A 101 17.61 36.39 -28.01
C LYS A 101 16.84 36.35 -26.68
N ILE A 102 16.14 37.44 -26.34
CA ILE A 102 15.29 37.49 -25.15
C ILE A 102 14.10 36.53 -25.29
N GLU A 103 13.48 36.45 -26.47
CA GLU A 103 12.37 35.53 -26.70
C GLU A 103 12.79 34.07 -26.52
N GLU A 104 13.97 33.69 -27.05
CA GLU A 104 14.55 32.36 -26.86
C GLU A 104 14.89 32.07 -25.39
N GLU A 105 15.55 33.00 -24.70
CA GLU A 105 15.92 32.85 -23.28
C GLU A 105 14.67 32.60 -22.41
N TYR A 106 13.61 33.38 -22.63
CA TYR A 106 12.39 33.28 -21.84
C TYR A 106 11.50 32.10 -22.27
N GLY A 107 11.55 31.68 -23.54
CA GLY A 107 10.96 30.43 -24.00
C GLY A 107 11.57 29.22 -23.29
N GLU A 108 12.89 29.19 -23.15
CA GLU A 108 13.59 28.14 -22.41
C GLU A 108 13.28 28.16 -20.91
N LYS A 109 13.14 29.34 -20.29
CA LYS A 109 12.69 29.46 -18.89
C LYS A 109 11.30 28.86 -18.68
N LEU A 110 10.35 29.15 -19.56
CA LEU A 110 9.01 28.56 -19.50
C LEU A 110 9.05 27.04 -19.69
N ARG A 111 9.85 26.55 -20.65
CA ARG A 111 10.02 25.12 -20.89
C ARG A 111 10.54 24.39 -19.65
N LYS A 112 11.57 24.94 -18.99
CA LYS A 112 12.11 24.38 -17.74
C LYS A 112 11.09 24.39 -16.61
N LEU A 113 10.36 25.51 -16.44
CA LEU A 113 9.29 25.59 -15.44
C LEU A 113 8.28 24.46 -15.63
N TYR A 114 7.77 24.25 -16.85
CA TYR A 114 6.81 23.16 -17.09
C TYR A 114 7.40 21.76 -16.85
N GLN A 115 8.67 21.54 -17.22
CA GLN A 115 9.36 20.28 -16.94
C GLN A 115 9.51 20.02 -15.44
N GLU A 116 9.87 21.03 -14.66
CA GLU A 116 9.96 20.95 -13.21
C GLU A 116 8.60 20.63 -12.59
N ARG A 117 7.53 21.33 -13.02
CA ARG A 117 6.17 21.08 -12.52
C ARG A 117 5.68 19.67 -12.86
N GLN A 118 5.96 19.19 -14.07
CA GLN A 118 5.65 17.82 -14.46
C GLN A 118 6.37 16.80 -13.56
N ALA A 119 7.67 16.99 -13.32
CA ALA A 119 8.45 16.11 -12.45
C ALA A 119 7.94 16.12 -10.99
N GLU A 120 7.49 17.27 -10.49
CA GLU A 120 6.88 17.39 -9.16
C GLU A 120 5.54 16.62 -9.06
N THR A 121 4.67 16.73 -10.07
CA THR A 121 3.43 15.94 -10.15
C THR A 121 3.70 14.44 -10.23
N GLU A 122 4.62 14.02 -11.11
CA GLU A 122 4.99 12.60 -11.26
C GLU A 122 5.57 12.04 -9.95
N LYS A 123 6.41 12.81 -9.27
CA LYS A 123 6.94 12.43 -7.95
C LYS A 123 5.81 12.24 -6.93
N LYS A 124 4.87 13.19 -6.84
CA LYS A 124 3.75 13.09 -5.89
C LYS A 124 2.82 11.93 -6.22
N GLN A 125 2.63 11.63 -7.52
CA GLN A 125 1.86 10.48 -7.97
C GLN A 125 2.53 9.16 -7.56
N ASN A 126 3.86 9.06 -7.68
CA ASN A 126 4.60 7.89 -7.22
C ASN A 126 4.53 7.73 -5.70
N GLU A 127 4.56 8.82 -4.94
CA GLU A 127 4.35 8.81 -3.48
C GLU A 127 2.93 8.32 -3.12
N PHE A 128 1.90 8.66 -3.91
CA PHE A 128 0.56 8.13 -3.74
C PHE A 128 0.51 6.61 -3.93
N TYR A 129 1.05 6.10 -5.04
CA TYR A 129 1.08 4.65 -5.29
C TYR A 129 1.87 3.90 -4.23
N ALA A 130 3.01 4.44 -3.79
CA ALA A 130 3.81 3.82 -2.74
C ALA A 130 3.05 3.72 -1.40
N GLN A 131 2.24 4.72 -1.06
CA GLN A 131 1.39 4.66 0.14
C GLN A 131 0.29 3.61 0.04
N LEU A 132 -0.36 3.48 -1.12
CA LEU A 132 -1.36 2.43 -1.35
C LEU A 132 -0.74 1.04 -1.27
N ASP A 133 0.40 0.83 -1.94
CA ASP A 133 1.12 -0.45 -1.91
C ASP A 133 1.54 -0.80 -0.48
N GLN A 134 2.06 0.16 0.29
CA GLN A 134 2.44 -0.05 1.69
C GLN A 134 1.24 -0.46 2.57
N ALA A 135 0.07 0.14 2.36
CA ALA A 135 -1.15 -0.22 3.09
C ALA A 135 -1.57 -1.66 2.76
N ILE A 136 -1.55 -2.02 1.47
CA ILE A 136 -1.84 -3.38 1.01
C ILE A 136 -0.85 -4.39 1.63
N PHE A 137 0.46 -4.11 1.59
CA PHE A 137 1.48 -4.99 2.17
C PHE A 137 1.33 -5.14 3.69
N SER A 138 1.02 -4.05 4.40
CA SER A 138 0.75 -4.10 5.84
C SER A 138 -0.43 -5.01 6.13
N LYS A 139 -1.50 -4.91 5.32
CA LYS A 139 -2.67 -5.75 5.51
C LYS A 139 -2.44 -7.23 5.24
N ILE A 140 -1.65 -7.55 4.21
CA ILE A 140 -1.23 -8.93 3.94
C ILE A 140 -0.50 -9.49 5.16
N ASN A 141 0.48 -8.76 5.69
CA ASN A 141 1.30 -9.19 6.82
C ASN A 141 0.47 -9.42 8.10
N GLU A 142 -0.54 -8.60 8.38
CA GLU A 142 -1.45 -8.77 9.51
C GLU A 142 -2.22 -10.10 9.46
N VAL A 143 -2.58 -10.58 8.27
CA VAL A 143 -3.41 -11.77 8.09
C VAL A 143 -2.57 -13.05 7.96
N THR A 144 -1.28 -12.91 7.58
CA THR A 144 -0.37 -14.06 7.38
C THR A 144 0.51 -14.39 8.59
N THR A 145 0.52 -13.55 9.63
CA THR A 145 1.36 -13.71 10.84
C THR A 145 0.52 -14.03 12.07
#